data_AF-A0A6G0YYT5-F1
#
_entry.id   AF-A0A6G0YYT5-F1
#
_cell.length_a   1.000
_cell.length_b   1.000
_cell.length_c   1.000
_cell.angle_alpha   90.00
_cell.angle_beta   90.00
_cell.angle_gamma   90.00
#
_symmetry.space_group_name_H-M   'P 1'
#
loop_
_entity.id
_entity.type
_entity.pdbx_description
1 polymer ?
#
loop_
_entity_poly.entity_id
_entity_poly.type
_entity_poly.pdbx_seq_one_letter_code
_entity_poly.pdbx_strand_id
1 'polypeptide(L)'
;MCKISPIHLNPNPFQKMSCKLALQIFSNSVSSAIKTSIHTGQLKSKPANDTADFLLELNNTFDACNSQNLYDKNPNRRPMSSHNNHVFENINKTISTFQNAKKIIK
;
A
#
# COMPACT_ATOMS: atom_id res chain seq x y z
N MET A 1 9.45 14.90 -8.78
CA MET A 1 9.22 15.36 -7.39
C MET A 1 9.12 14.14 -6.49
N CYS A 2 9.91 14.05 -5.41
CA CYS A 2 9.87 12.90 -4.50
C CYS A 2 8.57 12.92 -3.67
N LYS A 3 7.83 11.80 -3.63
CA LYS A 3 6.56 11.71 -2.87
C LYS A 3 6.78 11.62 -1.36
N ILE A 4 7.91 11.06 -0.93
CA ILE A 4 8.21 10.80 0.47
C ILE A 4 9.30 11.76 0.95
N SER A 5 9.15 12.21 2.19
CA SER A 5 10.08 13.08 2.90
C SER A 5 10.06 12.71 4.39
N PRO A 6 10.98 13.26 5.21
CA PRO A 6 11.06 12.91 6.64
C PRO A 6 9.74 13.06 7.42
N ILE A 7 8.85 13.97 7.01
CA ILE A 7 7.54 14.17 7.65
C ILE A 7 6.62 12.93 7.59
N HIS A 8 6.87 12.03 6.64
CA HIS A 8 6.07 10.80 6.49
C HIS A 8 6.46 9.76 7.54
N LEU A 9 7.72 9.75 7.97
CA LEU A 9 8.22 8.82 8.98
C LEU A 9 8.15 9.42 10.39
N ASN A 10 8.30 10.74 10.51
CA ASN A 10 8.23 11.46 11.77
C ASN A 10 7.23 12.65 11.68
N PRO A 11 5.92 12.38 11.57
CA PRO A 11 4.91 13.43 11.50
C PRO A 11 4.69 14.11 12.86
N ASN A 12 4.53 15.44 12.83
CA ASN A 12 4.07 16.21 13.99
C ASN A 12 2.57 15.94 14.29
N PRO A 13 2.02 16.41 15.44
CA PRO A 13 0.64 16.12 15.83
C PRO A 13 -0.42 16.46 14.77
N PHE A 14 -0.28 17.60 14.07
CA PHE A 14 -1.22 17.98 13.00
C PHE A 14 -1.04 17.12 11.74
N GLN A 15 0.20 16.76 11.41
CA GLN A 15 0.52 15.91 10.27
C GLN A 15 -0.01 14.47 10.45
N LYS A 16 -0.07 13.96 11.68
CA LYS A 16 -0.62 12.63 11.98
C LYS A 16 -2.09 12.47 11.58
N MET A 17 -2.85 13.57 11.55
CA MET A 17 -4.24 13.56 11.10
C MET A 17 -4.37 13.54 9.56
N SER A 18 -3.28 13.72 8.82
CA SER A 18 -3.31 13.78 7.36
C SER A 18 -3.35 12.39 6.74
N CYS A 19 -4.53 11.97 6.28
CA CYS A 19 -4.68 10.75 5.49
C CYS A 19 -3.80 10.78 4.22
N LYS A 20 -3.60 11.96 3.63
CA LYS A 20 -2.72 12.14 2.47
C LYS A 20 -1.29 11.67 2.76
N LEU A 21 -0.69 12.09 3.88
CA LEU A 21 0.67 11.70 4.24
C LEU A 21 0.78 10.20 4.47
N ALA A 22 -0.20 9.59 5.12
CA ALA A 22 -0.24 8.14 5.31
C ALA A 22 -0.31 7.40 3.96
N LEU A 23 -1.25 7.78 3.09
CA LEU A 23 -1.46 7.12 1.80
C LEU A 23 -0.27 7.25 0.84
N GLN A 24 0.49 8.34 0.92
CA GLN A 24 1.69 8.50 0.09
C GLN A 24 2.73 7.41 0.41
N ILE A 25 2.86 7.01 1.68
CA ILE A 25 3.76 5.92 2.11
C ILE A 25 3.33 4.59 1.48
N PHE A 26 2.03 4.29 1.52
CA PHE A 26 1.45 3.06 0.99
C PHE A 26 1.24 3.08 -0.53
N SER A 27 1.94 3.92 -1.28
CA SER A 27 1.69 4.03 -2.73
C SER A 27 2.42 2.96 -3.53
N ASN A 28 1.82 2.52 -4.65
CA ASN A 28 2.45 1.59 -5.60
C ASN A 28 3.86 2.04 -6.04
N SER A 29 4.07 3.35 -6.21
CA SER A 29 5.39 3.90 -6.57
C SER A 29 6.45 3.69 -5.48
N VAL A 30 6.07 3.71 -4.20
CA VAL A 30 7.01 3.45 -3.09
C VAL A 30 7.37 1.96 -3.05
N SER A 31 6.39 1.07 -3.16
CA SER A 31 6.62 -0.38 -3.30
C SER A 31 7.57 -0.68 -4.47
N SER A 32 7.30 -0.12 -5.65
CA SER A 32 8.12 -0.29 -6.85
C SER A 32 9.55 0.23 -6.67
N ALA A 33 9.71 1.37 -6.00
CA ALA A 33 11.03 1.92 -5.68
C ALA A 33 11.81 0.98 -4.74
N ILE A 34 11.18 0.46 -3.68
CA ILE A 34 11.81 -0.50 -2.76
C ILE A 34 12.26 -1.76 -3.52
N LYS A 35 11.37 -2.36 -4.34
CA LYS A 35 11.71 -3.55 -5.15
C LYS A 35 12.87 -3.27 -6.11
N THR A 36 12.87 -2.10 -6.75
CA THR A 36 13.96 -1.67 -7.63
C THR A 36 15.28 -1.55 -6.86
N SER A 37 15.26 -0.90 -5.69
CA SER A 37 16.45 -0.74 -4.84
C SER A 37 16.99 -2.08 -4.31
N ILE A 38 16.14 -3.06 -4.06
CA ILE A 38 16.56 -4.44 -3.76
C ILE A 38 17.25 -5.04 -4.98
N HIS A 39 16.63 -4.97 -6.15
CA HIS A 39 17.15 -5.55 -7.39
C HIS A 39 18.50 -4.95 -7.80
N THR A 40 18.70 -3.64 -7.62
CA THR A 40 19.97 -2.95 -7.91
C THR A 40 21.02 -3.13 -6.81
N GLY A 41 20.69 -3.82 -5.71
CA GLY A 41 21.60 -4.04 -4.58
C GLY A 41 21.85 -2.81 -3.70
N GLN A 42 21.12 -1.71 -3.93
CA GLN A 42 21.17 -0.50 -3.13
C GLN A 42 20.55 -0.69 -1.74
N LEU A 43 19.53 -1.57 -1.65
CA LEU A 43 18.86 -1.92 -0.40
C LEU A 43 19.10 -3.40 -0.08
N LYS A 44 19.88 -3.68 0.97
CA LYS A 44 20.29 -5.04 1.38
C LYS A 44 19.49 -5.61 2.55
N SER A 45 18.34 -5.03 2.85
CA SER A 45 17.52 -5.43 4.00
C SER A 45 16.65 -6.63 3.65
N LYS A 46 16.75 -7.72 4.43
CA LYS A 46 15.96 -8.95 4.25
C LYS A 46 14.44 -8.69 4.25
N PRO A 47 13.84 -7.96 5.22
CA PRO A 47 12.40 -7.70 5.23
C PRO A 47 11.94 -6.65 4.20
N ALA A 48 12.84 -6.09 3.37
CA ALA A 48 12.45 -5.03 2.44
C ALA A 48 11.47 -5.53 1.37
N ASN A 49 11.59 -6.78 0.94
CA ASN A 49 10.67 -7.34 -0.04
C ASN A 49 9.26 -7.51 0.56
N ASP A 50 9.17 -8.10 1.74
CA ASP A 50 7.91 -8.26 2.47
C ASP A 50 7.25 -6.89 2.74
N THR A 51 8.06 -5.89 3.08
CA THR A 51 7.60 -4.51 3.26
C THR A 51 7.01 -3.96 1.97
N ALA A 52 7.70 -4.10 0.84
CA ALA A 52 7.21 -3.63 -0.45
C ALA A 52 5.90 -4.31 -0.86
N ASP A 53 5.79 -5.62 -0.64
CA ASP A 53 4.58 -6.39 -0.94
C ASP A 53 3.40 -5.96 -0.06
N PHE A 54 3.63 -5.71 1.22
CA PHE A 54 2.62 -5.18 2.12
C PHE A 54 2.15 -3.77 1.73
N LEU A 55 3.07 -2.87 1.36
CA LEU A 55 2.70 -1.53 0.88
C LEU A 55 1.81 -1.61 -0.38
N LEU A 56 2.11 -2.53 -1.30
CA LEU A 56 1.32 -2.73 -2.51
C LEU A 56 -0.09 -3.29 -2.20
N GLU A 57 -0.18 -4.22 -1.25
CA GLU A 57 -1.46 -4.75 -0.77
C GLU A 57 -2.35 -3.64 -0.19
N LEU A 58 -1.78 -2.77 0.66
CA LEU A 58 -2.50 -1.63 1.20
C LEU A 58 -2.87 -0.60 0.12
N ASN A 59 -2.00 -0.33 -0.85
CA ASN A 59 -2.33 0.53 -2.01
C ASN A 59 -3.60 0.03 -2.70
N ASN A 60 -3.60 -1.25 -3.08
CA ASN A 60 -4.67 -1.85 -3.87
C ASN A 60 -5.98 -1.92 -3.09
N THR A 61 -5.90 -2.21 -1.79
CA THR A 61 -7.07 -2.22 -0.91
C THR A 61 -7.66 -0.83 -0.73
N PHE A 62 -6.82 0.18 -0.54
CA PHE A 62 -7.31 1.56 -0.43
C PHE A 62 -7.94 2.04 -1.74
N ASP A 63 -7.31 1.76 -2.87
CA ASP A 63 -7.85 2.06 -4.21
C ASP A 63 -9.23 1.39 -4.41
N ALA A 64 -9.38 0.14 -3.97
CA ALA A 64 -10.64 -0.61 -3.99
C ALA A 64 -11.73 0.02 -3.14
N CYS A 65 -11.41 0.37 -1.90
CA CYS A 65 -12.36 0.98 -0.96
C CYS A 65 -12.68 2.45 -1.29
N ASN A 66 -11.90 3.09 -2.15
CA ASN A 66 -12.06 4.50 -2.55
C ASN A 66 -12.34 4.65 -4.06
N SER A 67 -13.00 3.67 -4.66
CA SER A 67 -13.43 3.70 -6.07
C SER A 67 -14.46 4.81 -6.31
N GLN A 68 -14.32 5.56 -7.41
CA GLN A 68 -15.27 6.65 -7.76
C GLN A 68 -15.80 6.54 -9.19
N ASN A 69 -15.08 5.86 -10.08
CA ASN A 69 -15.39 5.84 -11.52
C ASN A 69 -15.53 4.39 -12.01
N LEU A 70 -16.60 4.11 -12.75
CA LEU A 70 -16.83 2.80 -13.35
C LEU A 70 -15.68 2.35 -14.26
N TYR A 71 -15.12 3.30 -15.01
CA TYR A 71 -14.08 3.08 -16.02
C TYR A 71 -12.74 3.73 -15.64
N ASP A 72 -12.20 3.40 -14.46
CA ASP A 72 -10.87 3.86 -14.06
C ASP A 72 -9.76 3.09 -14.81
N LYS A 73 -8.67 3.79 -15.14
CA LYS A 73 -7.46 3.20 -15.73
C LYS A 73 -6.80 2.21 -14.76
N ASN A 74 -6.84 2.51 -13.46
CA ASN A 74 -6.42 1.60 -12.42
C ASN A 74 -7.55 0.60 -12.13
N PRO A 75 -7.37 -0.71 -12.42
CA PRO A 75 -8.40 -1.71 -12.18
C PRO A 75 -8.86 -1.77 -10.72
N ASN A 76 -7.97 -1.47 -9.76
CA ASN A 76 -8.30 -1.48 -8.34
C ASN A 76 -9.20 -0.32 -7.94
N ARG A 77 -9.29 0.77 -8.73
CA ARG A 77 -10.16 1.92 -8.45
C ARG A 77 -11.55 1.82 -9.10
N ARG A 78 -11.85 0.68 -9.72
CA ARG A 78 -13.17 0.39 -10.28
C ARG A 78 -14.10 -0.12 -9.18
N PRO A 79 -15.42 0.13 -9.27
CA PRO A 79 -16.38 -0.32 -8.26
C PRO A 79 -16.39 -1.84 -8.09
N MET A 80 -16.63 -2.29 -6.86
CA MET A 80 -16.87 -3.70 -6.54
C MET A 80 -18.09 -4.22 -7.32
N SER A 81 -17.87 -5.22 -8.17
CA SER A 81 -18.92 -5.89 -8.93
C SER A 81 -18.44 -7.26 -9.39
N SER A 82 -19.36 -8.11 -9.84
CA SER A 82 -19.04 -9.43 -10.44
C SER A 82 -18.11 -9.35 -11.66
N HIS A 83 -18.03 -8.18 -12.32
CA HIS A 83 -17.12 -7.94 -13.43
C HIS A 83 -15.70 -7.55 -12.99
N ASN A 84 -15.52 -7.17 -11.72
CA ASN A 84 -14.26 -6.73 -11.13
C ASN A 84 -13.89 -7.63 -9.93
N ASN A 85 -13.90 -8.96 -10.13
CA ASN A 85 -13.66 -9.92 -9.04
C ASN A 85 -12.31 -9.74 -8.33
N HIS A 86 -11.28 -9.25 -9.04
CA HIS A 86 -9.97 -8.94 -8.45
C HIS A 86 -10.06 -7.93 -7.30
N VAL A 87 -11.06 -7.04 -7.30
CA VAL A 87 -11.30 -6.09 -6.20
C VAL A 87 -11.71 -6.84 -4.93
N PHE A 88 -12.61 -7.82 -5.04
CA PHE A 88 -12.99 -8.68 -3.92
C PHE A 88 -11.81 -9.53 -3.45
N GLU A 89 -11.03 -10.09 -4.37
CA GLU A 89 -9.83 -10.87 -4.04
C GLU A 89 -8.82 -10.04 -3.25
N ASN A 90 -8.55 -8.80 -3.67
CA ASN A 90 -7.66 -7.89 -2.96
C ASN A 90 -8.15 -7.58 -1.54
N ILE A 91 -9.43 -7.28 -1.38
CA ILE A 91 -10.02 -6.99 -0.06
C ILE A 91 -9.95 -8.23 0.85
N ASN A 92 -10.31 -9.41 0.33
CA ASN A 92 -10.27 -10.67 1.08
C ASN A 92 -8.86 -11.06 1.48
N LYS A 93 -7.87 -10.84 0.59
CA LYS A 93 -6.45 -11.03 0.92
C LYS A 93 -6.07 -10.18 2.12
N THR A 94 -6.40 -8.89 2.10
CA THR A 94 -6.07 -7.95 3.17
C THR A 94 -6.78 -8.28 4.48
N ILE A 95 -8.06 -8.68 4.42
CA ILE A 95 -8.79 -9.18 5.60
C ILE A 95 -8.04 -10.37 6.22
N SER A 96 -7.63 -11.34 5.40
CA SER A 96 -6.86 -12.50 5.86
C SER A 96 -5.51 -12.08 6.47
N THR A 97 -4.78 -11.18 5.82
CA THR A 97 -3.50 -10.65 6.33
C THR A 97 -3.67 -10.05 7.74
N PHE A 98 -4.67 -9.19 7.95
CA PHE A 98 -4.88 -8.56 9.24
C PHE A 98 -5.44 -9.50 10.32
N GLN A 99 -6.32 -10.45 9.95
CA GLN A 99 -6.84 -11.46 10.89
C GLN A 99 -5.73 -12.40 11.39
N ASN A 100 -4.76 -12.70 10.52
CA ASN A 100 -3.63 -13.56 10.85
C ASN A 100 -2.44 -12.79 11.45
N ALA A 101 -2.51 -11.45 11.51
CA ALA A 101 -1.44 -10.63 12.06
C ALA A 101 -1.30 -10.89 13.57
N LYS A 102 -0.14 -11.42 13.97
CA LYS A 102 0.19 -11.67 15.37
C LYS A 102 1.42 -10.86 15.76
N LYS A 103 1.32 -10.16 16.90
CA LYS A 103 2.49 -9.52 17.50
C LYS A 103 3.46 -10.60 17.95
N ILE A 104 4.64 -10.62 17.36
CA ILE A 104 5.75 -11.44 17.85
C ILE A 104 6.32 -10.70 19.07
N ILE A 105 6.04 -11.23 20.27
CA ILE A 105 6.72 -10.79 21.49
C ILE A 105 8.12 -11.42 21.43
N LYS A 106 9.16 -10.60 21.29
CA LYS A 106 10.55 -11.01 21.43
C LYS A 106 11.02 -10.70 22.84
#